data_AF-A0A6L8GAZ0-F1
#
_entry.id   AF-A0A6L8GAZ0-F1
#
_cell.length_a   1.000
_cell.length_b   1.000
_cell.length_c   1.000
_cell.angle_alpha   90.00
_cell.angle_beta   90.00
_cell.angle_gamma   90.00
#
_symmetry.space_group_name_H-M   'P 1'
#
loop_
_entity.id
_entity.type
_entity.pdbx_description
1 polymer ?
#
loop_
_entity_poly.entity_id
_entity_poly.type
_entity_poly.pdbx_seq_one_letter_code
_entity_poly.pdbx_strand_id
1 'polypeptide(L)' 'EVPLAVRRSALQTFRDFTVVYAQIGDEYEVRMLELGRAAGDWVEVLGGLDPGTRYVTENSYVLKADIEKSGATHDH' A
#
# COMPACT_ATOMS: atom_id res chain seq x y z
N GLU A 1 -11.36 -18.72 0.33
CA GLU A 1 -10.83 -17.42 -0.14
C GLU A 1 -10.30 -16.68 1.08
N VAL A 2 -9.12 -16.09 0.99
CA VAL A 2 -8.52 -15.38 2.14
C VAL A 2 -9.00 -13.94 2.09
N PRO A 3 -9.73 -13.44 3.11
CA PRO A 3 -10.16 -12.04 3.14
C PRO A 3 -8.91 -11.15 3.21
N LEU A 4 -8.76 -10.28 2.21
CA LEU A 4 -7.67 -9.31 2.18
C LEU A 4 -8.01 -8.17 3.13
N ALA A 5 -7.07 -7.80 3.99
CA ALA A 5 -7.23 -6.66 4.88
C ALA A 5 -5.99 -5.76 4.80
N VAL A 6 -6.22 -4.46 4.75
CA VAL A 6 -5.16 -3.45 4.71
C VAL A 6 -5.17 -2.65 6.00
N ARG A 7 -4.00 -2.18 6.44
CA ARG A 7 -3.94 -1.28 7.60
C ARG A 7 -4.61 0.03 7.23
N ARG A 8 -5.38 0.59 8.17
CA ARG A 8 -6.01 1.90 7.99
C ARG A 8 -4.98 3.01 7.76
N SER A 9 -3.76 2.85 8.28
CA SER A 9 -2.64 3.78 8.03
C SER A 9 -2.04 3.70 6.62
N ALA A 10 -2.40 2.70 5.82
CA ALA A 10 -2.06 2.64 4.39
C ALA A 10 -3.14 3.25 3.49
N LEU A 11 -4.33 3.48 4.05
CA LEU A 11 -5.45 4.04 3.31
C LEU A 11 -5.28 5.54 3.17
N GLN A 12 -5.41 6.02 1.95
CA GLN A 12 -5.31 7.42 1.58
C GLN A 12 -6.65 7.86 1.03
N THR A 13 -7.12 9.05 1.44
CA THR A 13 -8.35 9.62 0.90
C THR A 13 -8.03 10.38 -0.37
N PHE A 14 -8.56 9.93 -1.50
CA PHE A 14 -8.44 10.61 -2.78
C PHE A 14 -9.83 11.05 -3.26
N ARG A 15 -10.09 12.35 -3.19
CA ARG A 15 -11.42 12.94 -3.41
C ARG A 15 -12.42 12.29 -2.44
N ASP A 16 -13.42 11.60 -2.96
CA ASP A 16 -14.47 10.92 -2.20
C ASP A 16 -14.19 9.41 -2.03
N PHE A 17 -13.07 8.90 -2.55
CA PHE A 17 -12.73 7.49 -2.55
C PHE A 17 -11.54 7.19 -1.66
N THR A 18 -11.50 5.95 -1.14
CA THR A 18 -10.33 5.47 -0.41
C THR A 18 -9.45 4.66 -1.35
N VAL A 19 -8.17 5.02 -1.38
CA VAL A 19 -7.17 4.42 -2.26
C VAL A 19 -5.99 3.93 -1.44
N VAL A 20 -5.22 3.03 -2.03
CA VAL A 20 -3.94 2.57 -1.49
C VAL A 20 -2.86 2.76 -2.55
N TYR A 21 -1.63 2.97 -2.11
CA TYR A 21 -0.46 2.90 -2.97
C TYR A 21 0.09 1.48 -2.97
N ALA A 22 -0.22 0.75 -4.05
CA ALA A 22 0.35 -0.56 -4.30
C ALA A 22 1.77 -0.41 -4.84
N GLN A 23 2.72 -1.12 -4.25
CA GLN A 23 4.09 -1.18 -4.74
C GLN A 23 4.19 -2.26 -5.81
N ILE A 24 4.48 -1.85 -7.04
CA ILE A 24 4.66 -2.74 -8.19
C ILE A 24 6.10 -2.54 -8.66
N GLY A 25 6.96 -3.51 -8.34
CA GLY A 25 8.41 -3.35 -8.54
C GLY A 25 8.96 -2.21 -7.69
N ASP A 26 9.53 -1.22 -8.36
CA ASP A 26 10.13 -0.01 -7.76
C ASP A 26 9.18 1.20 -7.77
N GLU A 27 7.99 1.07 -8.36
CA GLU A 27 7.02 2.14 -8.50
C GLU A 27 5.80 1.96 -7.58
N TYR A 28 5.10 3.07 -7.34
CA TYR A 28 3.89 3.10 -6.53
C TYR A 28 2.68 3.49 -7.37
N GLU A 29 1.74 2.58 -7.50
CA GLU A 29 0.50 2.78 -8.24
C GLU A 29 -0.68 3.04 -7.30
N VAL A 30 -1.49 4.03 -7.65
CA VAL A 30 -2.74 4.29 -6.94
C VAL A 30 -3.77 3.24 -7.35
N ARG A 31 -4.22 2.47 -6.36
CA ARG A 31 -5.29 1.48 -6.54
C ARG A 31 -6.50 1.93 -5.75
N MET A 32 -7.62 2.10 -6.46
CA MET A 32 -8.92 2.30 -5.83
C MET A 32 -9.32 1.00 -5.15
N LEU A 33 -9.60 1.07 -3.86
CA LEU A 33 -10.05 -0.08 -3.08
C LEU A 33 -11.54 0.00 -2.86
N GLU A 34 -12.19 -1.15 -3.02
CA GLU A 34 -13.50 -1.37 -2.43
C GLU A 34 -13.28 -1.89 -1.01
N LEU A 35 -13.64 -1.06 -0.03
CA LEU A 35 -13.46 -1.37 1.38
C LEU A 35 -14.77 -1.88 1.98
N GLY A 36 -14.64 -2.93 2.78
CA GLY A 36 -15.73 -3.54 3.52
C GLY A 36 -15.73 -3.09 4.98
N ARG A 37 -15.78 -4.06 5.89
CA ARG A 37 -15.83 -3.74 7.32
C ARG A 37 -14.48 -3.27 7.85
N ALA A 38 -14.48 -2.15 8.57
CA ALA A 38 -13.33 -1.72 9.37
C ALA A 38 -13.36 -2.41 10.74
N ALA A 39 -12.24 -3.01 11.14
CA ALA A 39 -12.05 -3.68 12.42
C ALA A 39 -10.75 -3.19 13.09
N GLY A 40 -10.88 -2.22 13.99
CA GLY A 40 -9.73 -1.61 14.67
C GLY A 40 -8.80 -0.89 13.68
N ASP A 41 -7.54 -1.32 13.62
CA ASP A 41 -6.51 -0.78 12.71
C ASP A 41 -6.53 -1.39 11.31
N TRP A 42 -7.42 -2.36 11.05
CA TRP A 42 -7.52 -3.07 9.79
C TRP A 42 -8.84 -2.75 9.10
N VAL A 43 -8.80 -2.70 7.77
CA VAL A 43 -9.99 -2.54 6.95
C VAL A 43 -10.01 -3.66 5.92
N GLU A 44 -11.12 -4.36 5.85
CA GLU A 44 -11.38 -5.38 4.86
C GLU A 44 -11.41 -4.78 3.45
N VAL A 45 -10.75 -5.45 2.52
CA VAL A 45 -10.76 -5.12 1.09
C VAL A 45 -11.64 -6.14 0.39
N LEU A 46 -12.74 -5.66 -0.16
CA LEU A 46 -13.68 -6.43 -0.97
C LEU A 46 -13.22 -6.52 -2.42
N GLY A 47 -12.45 -5.55 -2.91
CA GLY A 47 -11.95 -5.52 -4.28
C GLY A 47 -10.95 -4.39 -4.58
N GLY A 48 -10.31 -4.45 -5.75
CA GLY A 48 -9.39 -3.42 -6.26
C GLY A 48 -7.90 -3.67 -5.97
N LEU A 49 -7.59 -4.62 -5.08
CA LEU A 49 -6.24 -5.07 -4.77
C LEU A 49 -6.17 -6.59 -4.75
N ASP A 50 -5.15 -7.13 -5.40
CA ASP A 50 -4.93 -8.56 -5.43
C ASP A 50 -4.34 -9.06 -4.10
N PRO A 51 -4.78 -10.22 -3.61
CA PRO A 51 -4.19 -10.81 -2.42
C PRO A 51 -2.71 -11.11 -2.67
N GLY A 52 -1.85 -10.60 -1.77
CA GLY A 52 -0.40 -10.71 -1.89
C GLY A 52 0.27 -9.50 -2.55
N THR A 53 -0.48 -8.51 -3.03
CA THR A 53 0.11 -7.24 -3.48
C THR A 53 0.74 -6.51 -2.30
N ARG A 54 2.00 -6.11 -2.46
CA ARG A 54 2.70 -5.28 -1.49
C ARG A 54 2.16 -3.85 -1.61
N TYR A 55 1.85 -3.24 -0.48
CA TYR A 55 1.36 -1.87 -0.42
C TYR A 55 2.10 -1.08 0.65
N VAL A 56 2.13 0.24 0.50
CA VAL A 56 2.83 1.11 1.46
C VAL A 56 1.96 1.31 2.68
N THR A 57 2.50 0.99 3.86
CA THR A 57 1.94 1.43 5.14
C THR A 57 2.79 2.57 5.69
N GLU A 58 2.22 3.44 6.52
CA GLU A 58 2.96 4.53 7.19
C GLU A 58 4.21 4.02 7.96
N ASN A 59 4.21 2.74 8.40
CA ASN A 59 5.35 2.08 9.04
C ASN A 59 6.48 1.64 8.08
N SER A 60 6.29 1.72 6.76
CA SER A 60 7.34 1.43 5.76
C SER A 60 8.39 2.54 5.63
N TYR A 61 8.27 3.65 6.39
CA TYR A 61 9.29 4.71 6.45
C TYR A 61 10.68 4.19 6.82
N VAL A 62 10.76 3.07 7.56
CA VAL A 62 12.03 2.46 7.94
C VAL A 62 12.73 1.75 6.77
N LEU A 63 12.00 1.28 5.75
CA LEU A 63 12.62 0.71 4.54
C LEU A 63 13.06 1.78 3.53
N LYS A 64 12.46 2.98 3.57
CA LYS A 64 12.83 4.09 2.66
C LYS A 64 14.31 4.47 2.83
N ALA A 65 14.81 4.44 4.06
CA ALA A 65 16.20 4.78 4.38
C ALA A 65 17.24 3.80 3.80
N ASP A 66 16.86 2.54 3.54
CA ASP A 66 17.78 1.50 3.04
C ASP A 66 17.75 1.41 1.50
N ILE A 67 16.58 1.62 0.88
CA ILE A 67 16.41 1.60 -0.58
C ILE A 67 17.01 2.84 -1.23
N GLU A 68 16.81 4.05 -0.67
CA GLU A 68 17.45 5.27 -1.18
C GLU A 68 18.98 5.26 -1.04
N LYS A 69 19.54 4.35 -0.24
CA LYS A 69 20.99 4.16 -0.12
C LYS A 69 21.57 3.19 -1.15
N SER A 70 20.77 2.24 -1.64
CA SER A 70 21.23 1.20 -2.60
C SER A 70 20.98 1.57 -4.06
N GLY A 71 20.04 2.48 -4.35
CA GLY A 71 19.81 3.02 -5.70
C GLY A 71 20.79 4.13 -6.12
N ALA A 72 21.66 4.59 -5.22
CA ALA A 72 22.66 5.62 -5.49
C ALA A 72 23.97 5.08 -6.08
N THR A 73 23.93 3.95 -6.80
CA THR A 73 25.05 3.55 -7.67
C THR A 73 24.72 4.00 -9.08
N HIS A 74 24.93 5.29 -9.30
CA HIS A 74 25.11 5.85 -10.64
C HIS A 74 26.39 5.22 -11.18
N ASP A 75 26.27 4.20 -12.03
CA ASP A 75 27.39 3.78 -12.88
C ASP A 75 27.67 4.95 -13.83
N HIS A 76 28.90 5.45 -13.78
CA HIS A 76 29.39 6.61 -14.51
C HIS A 76 29.75 6.25 -15.95
#